data_AF-A0A2H5UWM4-F1
#
_entry.id   AF-A0A2H5UWM4-F1
#
_cell.length_a   1.000
_cell.length_b   1.000
_cell.length_c   1.000
_cell.angle_alpha   90.00
_cell.angle_beta   90.00
_cell.angle_gamma   90.00
#
_symmetry.space_group_name_H-M   'P 1'
#
loop_
_entity.id
_entity.type
_entity.pdbx_description
1 polymer ?
#
loop_
_entity_poly.entity_id
_entity_poly.type
_entity_poly.pdbx_seq_one_letter_code
_entity_poly.pdbx_strand_id
1 'polypeptide(L)'
;MVVYIVGSVGGGRAGMGDVEVGQVRLHVGVAGFSVVAGIVFTVTSHWVAPLAFAAGGHLGVALVYGLWFMGGPLTAYIVRRPWSAFLGETVGAIVELLLVSPYSIMLYYYGPAQGIVSEAVFRAFRYRNFGYKAMILAGGLPALAAYPFDCLISPFYPACRSPGYPLELHIGLIAGMAVSGAVLAGVLVKVVVDSAVSSGALRSWPVARMK
;
A
#
# COMPACT_ATOMS: atom_id res chain seq x y z
N MET A 1 14.35 -14.63 -25.18
CA MET A 1 15.76 -14.73 -24.76
C MET A 1 16.29 -13.31 -24.59
N VAL A 2 16.25 -12.76 -23.37
CA VAL A 2 16.75 -11.40 -23.07
C VAL A 2 17.98 -11.58 -22.19
N VAL A 3 19.12 -11.20 -22.74
CA VAL A 3 20.44 -11.30 -22.12
C VAL A 3 20.58 -10.20 -21.08
N TYR A 4 20.81 -10.55 -19.81
CA TYR A 4 21.34 -9.64 -18.81
C TYR A 4 22.85 -9.49 -19.04
N ILE A 5 23.31 -8.31 -19.44
CA ILE A 5 24.72 -7.95 -19.35
C ILE A 5 24.90 -7.16 -18.05
N VAL A 6 25.53 -7.81 -17.06
CA VAL A 6 26.16 -7.14 -15.93
C VAL A 6 27.66 -7.40 -16.05
N GLY A 7 28.42 -6.31 -16.12
CA GLY A 7 29.87 -6.33 -16.18
C GLY A 7 30.49 -6.93 -14.91
N SER A 8 31.41 -7.84 -15.15
CA SER A 8 32.37 -8.51 -14.27
C SER A 8 33.05 -7.60 -13.23
N VAL A 9 32.96 -7.97 -11.95
CA VAL A 9 34.14 -8.28 -11.09
C VAL A 9 33.71 -9.37 -10.10
N GLY A 10 34.36 -10.54 -10.13
CA GLY A 10 34.16 -11.65 -9.18
C GLY A 10 33.29 -12.79 -9.72
N GLY A 11 33.90 -13.65 -10.55
CA GLY A 11 33.25 -14.83 -11.12
C GLY A 11 33.00 -15.93 -10.09
N GLY A 12 31.87 -15.88 -9.41
CA GLY A 12 31.22 -17.03 -8.79
C GLY A 12 29.81 -17.12 -9.36
N ARG A 13 29.47 -18.19 -10.09
CA ARG A 13 28.07 -18.47 -10.43
C ARG A 13 27.34 -18.64 -9.09
N ALA A 14 26.42 -17.72 -8.76
CA ALA A 14 25.57 -17.86 -7.59
C ALA A 14 24.94 -19.26 -7.64
N GLY A 15 25.15 -20.05 -6.59
CA GLY A 15 24.61 -21.40 -6.51
C GLY A 15 23.09 -21.35 -6.44
N MET A 16 22.42 -22.46 -6.78
CA MET A 16 20.95 -22.60 -6.63
C MET A 16 20.51 -22.17 -5.21
N GLY A 17 21.30 -22.52 -4.18
CA GLY A 17 21.05 -22.14 -2.79
C GLY A 17 21.15 -20.64 -2.52
N ASP A 18 22.06 -19.91 -3.18
CA ASP A 18 22.18 -18.45 -3.01
C ASP A 18 20.96 -17.71 -3.57
N VAL A 19 20.39 -18.22 -4.66
CA VAL A 19 19.17 -17.69 -5.28
C VAL A 19 17.96 -17.94 -4.38
N GLU A 20 17.83 -19.15 -3.83
CA GLU A 20 16.74 -19.53 -2.94
C GLU A 20 16.74 -18.70 -1.64
N VAL A 21 17.90 -18.56 -1.00
CA VAL A 21 18.08 -17.72 0.20
C VAL A 21 17.75 -16.26 -0.09
N GLY A 22 18.13 -15.75 -1.27
CA GLY A 22 17.78 -14.41 -1.72
C GLY A 22 16.27 -14.22 -1.88
N GLN A 23 15.56 -15.21 -2.39
CA GLN A 23 14.10 -15.17 -2.58
C GLN A 23 13.35 -15.25 -1.25
N VAL A 24 13.74 -16.18 -0.37
CA VAL A 24 13.17 -16.30 0.99
C VAL A 24 13.29 -14.98 1.75
N ARG A 25 14.46 -14.32 1.68
CA ARG A 25 14.66 -13.02 2.35
C ARG A 25 13.69 -11.95 1.88
N LEU A 26 13.35 -11.92 0.60
CA LEU A 26 12.41 -10.93 0.05
C LEU A 26 10.99 -11.23 0.53
N HIS A 27 10.58 -12.49 0.59
CA HIS A 27 9.27 -12.87 1.13
C HIS A 27 9.13 -12.52 2.62
N VAL A 28 10.15 -12.84 3.43
CA VAL A 28 10.20 -12.44 4.85
C VAL A 28 10.19 -10.92 4.98
N GLY A 29 10.89 -10.21 4.10
CA GLY A 29 10.85 -8.75 4.03
C GLY A 29 9.46 -8.18 3.79
N VAL A 30 8.75 -8.67 2.77
CA VAL A 30 7.37 -8.27 2.50
C VAL A 30 6.51 -8.48 3.74
N ALA A 31 6.56 -9.67 4.36
CA ALA A 31 5.80 -9.95 5.58
C ALA A 31 6.14 -8.98 6.72
N GLY A 32 7.42 -8.72 6.98
CA GLY A 32 7.86 -7.80 8.03
C GLY A 32 7.37 -6.37 7.83
N PHE A 33 7.50 -5.82 6.62
CA PHE A 33 7.01 -4.47 6.32
C PHE A 33 5.48 -4.40 6.28
N SER A 34 4.79 -5.47 5.89
CA SER A 34 3.34 -5.59 5.99
C SER A 34 2.84 -5.54 7.43
N VAL A 35 3.56 -6.14 8.38
CA VAL A 35 3.20 -6.04 9.81
C VAL A 35 3.26 -4.58 10.28
N VAL A 36 4.27 -3.82 9.86
CA VAL A 36 4.36 -2.38 10.16
C VAL A 36 3.16 -1.62 9.59
N ALA A 37 2.79 -1.89 8.33
CA ALA A 37 1.61 -1.30 7.73
C ALA A 37 0.32 -1.69 8.47
N GLY A 38 0.15 -2.97 8.83
CA GLY A 38 -0.99 -3.46 9.59
C GLY A 38 -1.14 -2.78 10.96
N ILE A 39 -0.05 -2.49 11.65
CA ILE A 39 -0.08 -1.70 12.90
C ILE A 39 -0.59 -0.28 12.62
N VAL A 40 -0.13 0.37 11.55
CA VAL A 40 -0.63 1.69 11.16
C VAL A 40 -2.12 1.62 10.82
N PHE A 41 -2.57 0.59 10.11
CA PHE A 41 -3.98 0.39 9.81
C PHE A 41 -4.80 0.22 11.08
N THR A 42 -4.32 -0.56 12.04
CA THR A 42 -4.99 -0.77 13.33
C THR A 42 -5.13 0.55 14.09
N VAL A 43 -4.04 1.32 14.19
CA VAL A 43 -4.08 2.65 14.82
C VAL A 43 -5.06 3.56 14.07
N THR A 44 -5.08 3.50 12.75
CA THR A 44 -5.99 4.28 11.92
C THR A 44 -7.44 3.93 12.22
N SER A 45 -7.78 2.64 12.23
CA SER A 45 -9.14 2.15 12.46
C SER A 45 -9.66 2.41 13.87
N HIS A 46 -8.83 2.30 14.89
CA HIS A 46 -9.26 2.50 16.28
C HIS A 46 -9.25 3.96 16.75
N TRP A 47 -8.36 4.78 16.21
CA TRP A 47 -8.11 6.12 16.75
C TRP A 47 -8.27 7.21 15.70
N VAL A 48 -7.58 7.11 14.57
CA VAL A 48 -7.53 8.20 13.59
C VAL A 48 -8.88 8.36 12.88
N ALA A 49 -9.50 7.27 12.45
CA ALA A 49 -10.75 7.30 11.69
C ALA A 49 -11.94 7.82 12.51
N PRO A 50 -12.15 7.39 13.77
CA PRO A 50 -13.19 7.97 14.61
C PRO A 50 -12.98 9.47 14.87
N LEU A 51 -11.73 9.91 15.10
CA LEU A 51 -11.41 11.33 15.30
C LEU A 51 -11.63 12.14 14.02
N ALA A 52 -11.21 11.62 12.87
CA ALA A 52 -11.44 12.26 11.58
C ALA A 52 -12.93 12.36 11.25
N PHE A 53 -13.69 11.31 11.58
CA PHE A 53 -15.14 11.32 11.46
C PHE A 53 -15.80 12.36 12.38
N ALA A 54 -15.37 12.45 13.64
CA ALA A 54 -15.87 13.46 14.56
C ALA A 54 -15.56 14.90 14.08
N ALA A 55 -14.43 15.11 13.41
CA ALA A 55 -14.00 16.42 12.93
C ALA A 55 -14.69 16.86 11.62
N GLY A 56 -14.99 15.93 10.71
CA GLY A 56 -15.44 16.27 9.36
C GLY A 56 -16.36 15.24 8.70
N GLY A 57 -16.96 14.35 9.47
CA GLY A 57 -17.78 13.24 8.96
C GLY A 57 -17.00 12.33 7.99
N HIS A 58 -17.71 11.75 7.03
CA HIS A 58 -17.11 10.86 6.03
C HIS A 58 -16.07 11.55 5.14
N LEU A 59 -16.18 12.87 4.92
CA LEU A 59 -15.14 13.63 4.23
C LEU A 59 -13.87 13.73 5.07
N GLY A 60 -13.99 13.90 6.39
CA GLY A 60 -12.85 13.83 7.30
C GLY A 60 -12.13 12.48 7.21
N VAL A 61 -12.88 11.38 7.22
CA VAL A 61 -12.33 10.02 7.03
C VAL A 61 -11.66 9.87 5.66
N ALA A 62 -12.28 10.38 4.60
CA ALA A 62 -11.71 10.36 3.26
C ALA A 62 -10.31 11.03 3.20
N LEU A 63 -10.09 12.10 3.98
CA LEU A 63 -8.81 12.81 4.02
C LEU A 63 -7.69 12.08 4.77
N VAL A 64 -8.01 11.11 5.62
CA VAL A 64 -7.02 10.23 6.28
C VAL A 64 -6.93 8.84 5.66
N TYR A 65 -7.75 8.55 4.65
CA TYR A 65 -7.90 7.21 4.09
C TYR A 65 -6.60 6.61 3.54
N GLY A 66 -5.69 7.46 3.06
CA GLY A 66 -4.38 7.04 2.57
C GLY A 66 -3.54 6.28 3.59
N LEU A 67 -3.82 6.38 4.89
CA LEU A 67 -3.16 5.56 5.90
C LEU A 67 -3.43 4.06 5.72
N TRP A 68 -4.59 3.67 5.18
CA TRP A 68 -4.90 2.27 4.83
C TRP A 68 -4.40 1.85 3.45
N PHE A 69 -3.81 2.74 2.65
CA PHE A 69 -3.32 2.40 1.31
C PHE A 69 -1.80 2.26 1.26
N MET A 70 -1.11 2.44 2.39
CA MET A 70 0.34 2.57 2.42
C MET A 70 1.07 1.22 2.41
N GLY A 71 0.39 0.12 2.71
CA GLY A 71 0.99 -1.21 2.78
C GLY A 71 1.61 -1.60 1.44
N GLY A 72 0.86 -1.43 0.35
CA GLY A 72 1.32 -1.76 -0.99
C GLY A 72 2.50 -0.91 -1.47
N PRO A 73 2.41 0.44 -1.48
CA PRO A 73 3.52 1.31 -1.83
C PRO A 73 4.77 1.09 -0.96
N LEU A 74 4.62 0.84 0.34
CA LEU A 74 5.74 0.61 1.26
C LEU A 74 6.52 -0.64 0.87
N THR A 75 5.85 -1.78 0.78
CA THR A 75 6.52 -3.05 0.47
C THR A 75 7.07 -3.05 -0.95
N ALA A 76 6.32 -2.52 -1.92
CA ALA A 76 6.76 -2.47 -3.31
C ALA A 76 7.96 -1.56 -3.51
N TYR A 77 8.00 -0.42 -2.84
CA TYR A 77 9.12 0.50 -3.00
C TYR A 77 10.41 -0.06 -2.39
N ILE A 78 10.31 -0.74 -1.24
CA ILE A 78 11.46 -1.35 -0.56
C ILE A 78 11.97 -2.60 -1.29
N VAL A 79 11.06 -3.54 -1.60
CA VAL A 79 11.38 -4.89 -2.10
C VAL A 79 11.54 -4.91 -3.62
N ARG A 80 10.83 -4.04 -4.35
CA ARG A 80 10.92 -3.88 -5.81
C ARG A 80 10.76 -5.20 -6.59
N ARG A 81 9.77 -6.01 -6.20
CA ARG A 81 9.43 -7.28 -6.87
C ARG A 81 7.95 -7.35 -7.25
N PRO A 82 7.59 -8.11 -8.30
CA PRO A 82 6.19 -8.42 -8.58
C PRO A 82 5.48 -9.01 -7.36
N TRP A 83 4.22 -8.64 -7.19
CA TRP A 83 3.31 -9.04 -6.12
C TRP A 83 3.61 -8.47 -4.74
N SER A 84 4.67 -7.66 -4.60
CA SER A 84 5.01 -7.09 -3.30
C SER A 84 3.98 -6.07 -2.81
N ALA A 85 3.34 -5.28 -3.68
CA ALA A 85 2.32 -4.32 -3.27
C ALA A 85 1.04 -5.03 -2.83
N PHE A 86 0.58 -6.00 -3.63
CA PHE A 86 -0.60 -6.80 -3.36
C PHE A 86 -0.47 -7.56 -2.03
N LEU A 87 0.65 -8.26 -1.84
CA LEU A 87 0.93 -8.96 -0.58
C LEU A 87 1.14 -7.99 0.58
N GLY A 88 1.79 -6.86 0.30
CA GLY A 88 1.99 -5.75 1.22
C GLY A 88 0.72 -5.35 1.95
N GLU A 89 -0.26 -4.95 1.14
CA GLU A 89 -1.58 -4.50 1.55
C GLU A 89 -2.41 -5.63 2.17
N THR A 90 -2.43 -6.79 1.53
CA THR A 90 -3.23 -7.95 1.99
C THR A 90 -2.79 -8.43 3.37
N VAL A 91 -1.48 -8.63 3.57
CA VAL A 91 -0.96 -9.07 4.86
C VAL A 91 -1.15 -7.98 5.91
N GLY A 92 -0.99 -6.70 5.56
CA GLY A 92 -1.30 -5.58 6.45
C GLY A 92 -2.76 -5.60 6.93
N ALA A 93 -3.71 -5.79 6.02
CA ALA A 93 -5.13 -5.88 6.35
C ALA A 93 -5.47 -7.13 7.20
N ILE A 94 -4.78 -8.26 6.96
CA ILE A 94 -4.93 -9.46 7.81
C ILE A 94 -4.38 -9.21 9.21
N VAL A 95 -3.22 -8.54 9.34
CA VAL A 95 -2.68 -8.14 10.64
C VAL A 95 -3.67 -7.23 11.36
N GLU A 96 -4.23 -6.24 10.66
CA GLU A 96 -5.24 -5.34 11.21
C GLU A 96 -6.49 -6.11 11.70
N LEU A 97 -6.97 -7.06 10.89
CA LEU A 97 -8.06 -7.96 11.26
C LEU A 97 -7.76 -8.75 12.54
N LEU A 98 -6.56 -9.34 12.63
CA LEU A 98 -6.14 -10.13 13.80
C LEU A 98 -5.98 -9.28 15.06
N LEU A 99 -5.71 -7.98 14.91
CA LEU A 99 -5.67 -7.01 15.99
C LEU A 99 -7.06 -6.45 16.35
N VAL A 100 -8.13 -7.15 15.98
CA VAL A 100 -9.53 -6.90 16.38
C VAL A 100 -10.07 -5.56 15.84
N SER A 101 -9.80 -5.31 14.56
CA SER A 101 -10.29 -4.10 13.88
C SER A 101 -11.83 -3.99 13.89
N PRO A 102 -12.39 -2.77 14.05
CA PRO A 102 -13.83 -2.53 13.92
C PRO A 102 -14.37 -2.81 12.50
N TYR A 103 -13.51 -2.84 11.48
CA TYR A 103 -13.89 -3.21 10.11
C TYR A 103 -14.00 -4.73 9.93
N SER A 104 -13.49 -5.51 10.89
CA SER A 104 -13.67 -6.96 10.99
C SER A 104 -13.37 -7.70 9.69
N ILE A 105 -14.11 -8.78 9.40
CA ILE A 105 -13.91 -9.67 8.24
C ILE A 105 -13.92 -8.94 6.90
N MET A 106 -14.43 -7.71 6.82
CA MET A 106 -14.40 -6.93 5.58
C MET A 106 -12.98 -6.68 5.10
N LEU A 107 -12.01 -6.57 6.00
CA LEU A 107 -10.60 -6.39 5.67
C LEU A 107 -10.03 -7.52 4.79
N TYR A 108 -10.64 -8.70 4.85
CA TYR A 108 -10.33 -9.81 3.93
C TYR A 108 -10.62 -9.45 2.46
N TYR A 109 -11.57 -8.54 2.20
CA TYR A 109 -11.89 -8.03 0.86
C TYR A 109 -11.14 -6.72 0.55
N TYR A 110 -11.07 -5.78 1.51
CA TYR A 110 -10.42 -4.48 1.28
C TYR A 110 -8.94 -4.62 0.95
N GLY A 111 -8.16 -5.33 1.77
CA GLY A 111 -6.72 -5.43 1.60
C GLY A 111 -6.30 -5.94 0.23
N PRO A 112 -6.79 -7.12 -0.21
CA PRO A 112 -6.51 -7.63 -1.55
C PRO A 112 -6.95 -6.69 -2.68
N ALA A 113 -8.13 -6.10 -2.57
CA ALA A 113 -8.67 -5.25 -3.63
C ALA A 113 -7.93 -3.91 -3.75
N GLN A 114 -7.52 -3.30 -2.65
CA GLN A 114 -6.67 -2.12 -2.65
C GLN A 114 -5.27 -2.48 -3.15
N GLY A 115 -4.71 -3.58 -2.64
CA GLY A 115 -3.38 -4.05 -2.98
C GLY A 115 -3.22 -4.36 -4.45
N ILE A 116 -4.23 -4.96 -5.10
CA ILE A 116 -4.15 -5.31 -6.53
C ILE A 116 -4.16 -4.06 -7.41
N VAL A 117 -4.83 -2.99 -6.98
CA VAL A 117 -4.79 -1.69 -7.68
C VAL A 117 -3.40 -1.08 -7.57
N SER A 118 -2.81 -1.03 -6.37
CA SER A 118 -1.42 -0.59 -6.18
C SER A 118 -0.44 -1.42 -7.02
N GLU A 119 -0.61 -2.74 -7.03
CA GLU A 119 0.20 -3.67 -7.81
C GLU A 119 0.10 -3.41 -9.32
N ALA A 120 -1.12 -3.17 -9.82
CA ALA A 120 -1.35 -2.87 -11.22
C ALA A 120 -0.61 -1.60 -11.66
N VAL A 121 -0.53 -0.58 -10.79
CA VAL A 121 0.26 0.62 -11.05
C VAL A 121 1.74 0.27 -11.18
N PHE A 122 2.34 -0.39 -10.20
CA PHE A 122 3.77 -0.74 -10.28
C PHE A 122 4.09 -1.67 -11.46
N ARG A 123 3.14 -2.56 -11.81
CA ARG A 123 3.23 -3.40 -13.01
C ARG A 123 3.18 -2.57 -14.30
N ALA A 124 2.35 -1.53 -14.38
CA ALA A 124 2.33 -0.61 -15.52
C ALA A 124 3.67 0.14 -15.68
N PHE A 125 4.33 0.47 -14.57
CA PHE A 125 5.70 0.99 -14.54
C PHE A 125 6.80 -0.10 -14.63
N ARG A 126 6.39 -1.35 -14.91
CA ARG A 126 7.25 -2.54 -15.10
C ARG A 126 8.18 -2.83 -13.92
N TYR A 127 7.88 -2.34 -12.71
CA TYR A 127 8.77 -2.36 -11.54
C TYR A 127 10.15 -1.77 -11.82
N ARG A 128 10.25 -0.83 -12.77
CA ARG A 128 11.50 -0.15 -13.13
C ARG A 128 11.55 1.29 -12.64
N ASN A 129 10.38 1.91 -12.42
CA ASN A 129 10.28 3.30 -12.01
C ASN A 129 9.41 3.41 -10.74
N PHE A 130 10.03 3.91 -9.66
CA PHE A 130 9.38 4.19 -8.38
C PHE A 130 9.53 5.68 -8.00
N GLY A 131 9.51 6.55 -9.01
CA GLY A 131 9.46 7.99 -8.82
C GLY A 131 8.10 8.44 -8.26
N TYR A 132 7.99 9.75 -7.97
CA TYR A 132 6.78 10.32 -7.36
C TYR A 132 5.51 10.01 -8.14
N LYS A 133 5.53 10.03 -9.49
CA LYS A 133 4.35 9.69 -10.29
C LYS A 133 3.83 8.27 -10.01
N ALA A 134 4.72 7.28 -9.99
CA ALA A 134 4.35 5.89 -9.72
C ALA A 134 3.82 5.74 -8.28
N MET A 135 4.49 6.35 -7.31
CA MET A 135 4.09 6.29 -5.90
C MET A 135 2.74 7.00 -5.65
N ILE A 136 2.53 8.18 -6.23
CA ILE A 136 1.27 8.93 -6.15
C ILE A 136 0.11 8.12 -6.73
N LEU A 137 0.29 7.53 -7.92
CA LEU A 137 -0.74 6.72 -8.54
C LEU A 137 -1.01 5.44 -7.74
N ALA A 138 0.03 4.77 -7.24
CA ALA A 138 -0.10 3.54 -6.46
C ALA A 138 -0.74 3.80 -5.10
N GLY A 139 -0.50 4.96 -4.48
CA GLY A 139 -1.16 5.34 -3.23
C GLY A 139 -2.59 5.85 -3.43
N GLY A 140 -2.88 6.55 -4.53
CA GLY A 140 -4.17 7.22 -4.74
C GLY A 140 -5.25 6.36 -5.42
N LEU A 141 -4.89 5.56 -6.43
CA LEU A 141 -5.88 4.75 -7.17
C LEU A 141 -6.57 3.64 -6.35
N PRO A 142 -6.01 3.10 -5.25
CA PRO A 142 -6.75 2.18 -4.36
C PRO A 142 -8.09 2.72 -3.86
N ALA A 143 -8.30 4.04 -3.86
CA ALA A 143 -9.60 4.65 -3.60
C ALA A 143 -10.72 4.11 -4.52
N LEU A 144 -10.39 3.76 -5.76
CA LEU A 144 -11.34 3.19 -6.73
C LEU A 144 -11.80 1.77 -6.34
N ALA A 145 -11.00 1.03 -5.58
CA ALA A 145 -11.39 -0.26 -5.02
C ALA A 145 -12.05 -0.10 -3.65
N ALA A 146 -11.53 0.78 -2.80
CA ALA A 146 -12.01 0.97 -1.44
C ALA A 146 -13.44 1.54 -1.39
N TYR A 147 -13.72 2.60 -2.16
CA TYR A 147 -15.01 3.29 -2.07
C TYR A 147 -16.21 2.40 -2.44
N PRO A 148 -16.16 1.53 -3.47
CA PRO A 148 -17.20 0.53 -3.69
C PRO A 148 -17.46 -0.38 -2.48
N PHE A 149 -16.42 -0.83 -1.76
CA PHE A 149 -16.63 -1.62 -0.55
C PHE A 149 -17.24 -0.79 0.58
N ASP A 150 -16.81 0.46 0.74
CA ASP A 150 -17.40 1.38 1.71
C ASP A 150 -18.89 1.52 1.41
N CYS A 151 -19.20 1.81 0.15
CA CYS A 151 -20.55 2.10 -0.22
C CYS A 151 -21.45 0.88 -0.31
N LEU A 152 -20.96 -0.30 -0.70
CA LEU A 152 -21.82 -1.46 -0.94
C LEU A 152 -21.86 -2.44 0.23
N ILE A 153 -20.77 -2.56 0.99
CA ILE A 153 -20.64 -3.59 2.03
C ILE A 153 -20.51 -3.00 3.44
N SER A 154 -19.80 -1.89 3.59
CA SER A 154 -19.50 -1.33 4.91
C SER A 154 -20.75 -0.81 5.64
N PRO A 155 -20.94 -1.13 6.93
CA PRO A 155 -22.00 -0.51 7.72
C PRO A 155 -21.72 0.96 8.03
N PHE A 156 -20.49 1.44 7.80
CA PHE A 156 -20.08 2.81 8.15
C PHE A 156 -20.54 3.86 7.13
N TYR A 157 -20.95 3.48 5.91
CA TYR A 157 -21.42 4.40 4.87
C TYR A 157 -22.84 4.05 4.35
N PRO A 158 -23.87 3.97 5.22
CA PRO A 158 -25.19 3.53 4.80
C PRO A 158 -25.88 4.52 3.84
N ALA A 159 -25.59 5.82 3.99
CA ALA A 159 -26.26 6.87 3.24
C ALA A 159 -26.02 6.81 1.72
N CYS A 160 -24.85 6.34 1.28
CA CYS A 160 -24.50 6.31 -0.14
C CYS A 160 -25.35 5.31 -0.95
N ARG A 161 -26.05 4.38 -0.27
CA ARG A 161 -26.97 3.41 -0.89
C ARG A 161 -28.38 3.97 -1.07
N SER A 162 -28.66 5.14 -0.51
CA SER A 162 -30.00 5.72 -0.53
C SER A 162 -30.36 6.22 -1.93
N PRO A 163 -31.58 5.95 -2.43
CA PRO A 163 -32.07 6.58 -3.65
C PRO A 163 -31.98 8.10 -3.57
N GLY A 164 -31.30 8.72 -4.52
CA GLY A 164 -31.09 10.17 -4.53
C GLY A 164 -29.87 10.66 -3.77
N TYR A 165 -28.97 9.76 -3.31
CA TYR A 165 -27.66 10.18 -2.81
C TYR A 165 -26.91 10.96 -3.92
N PRO A 166 -26.47 12.20 -3.67
CA PRO A 166 -25.90 13.06 -4.71
C PRO A 166 -24.63 12.48 -5.33
N LEU A 167 -24.55 12.54 -6.66
CA LEU A 167 -23.37 12.08 -7.41
C LEU A 167 -22.11 12.86 -7.02
N GLU A 168 -22.24 14.15 -6.70
CA GLU A 168 -21.09 14.96 -6.30
C GLU A 168 -20.48 14.49 -4.98
N LEU A 169 -21.28 13.92 -4.06
CA LEU A 169 -20.77 13.36 -2.81
C LEU A 169 -20.00 12.06 -3.03
N HIS A 170 -20.47 11.19 -3.95
CA HIS A 170 -19.70 10.01 -4.36
C HIS A 170 -18.33 10.42 -4.91
N ILE A 171 -18.32 11.38 -5.84
CA ILE A 171 -17.09 11.88 -6.47
C ILE A 171 -16.19 12.55 -5.44
N GLY A 172 -16.75 13.37 -4.54
CA GLY A 172 -16.01 14.06 -3.50
C GLY A 172 -15.33 13.11 -2.52
N LEU A 173 -16.00 12.04 -2.09
CA LEU A 173 -15.41 11.02 -1.22
C LEU A 173 -14.27 10.27 -1.92
N ILE A 174 -14.51 9.79 -3.16
CA ILE A 174 -13.48 9.10 -3.95
C ILE A 174 -12.27 10.01 -4.18
N ALA A 175 -12.50 11.28 -4.54
CA ALA A 175 -11.44 12.26 -4.75
C ALA A 175 -10.67 12.54 -3.46
N GLY A 176 -11.36 12.71 -2.33
CA GLY A 176 -10.74 12.88 -1.02
C GLY A 176 -9.84 11.70 -0.64
N MET A 177 -10.35 10.47 -0.78
CA MET A 177 -9.59 9.25 -0.56
C MET A 177 -8.38 9.14 -1.50
N ALA A 178 -8.55 9.47 -2.78
CA ALA A 178 -7.47 9.41 -3.77
C ALA A 178 -6.37 10.43 -3.49
N VAL A 179 -6.74 11.67 -3.11
CA VAL A 179 -5.78 12.71 -2.70
C VAL A 179 -5.07 12.30 -1.42
N SER A 180 -5.81 11.80 -0.43
CA SER A 180 -5.25 11.27 0.81
C SER A 180 -4.26 10.14 0.54
N GLY A 181 -4.63 9.18 -0.30
CA GLY A 181 -3.77 8.09 -0.75
C GLY A 181 -2.51 8.55 -1.47
N ALA A 182 -2.66 9.47 -2.43
CA ALA A 182 -1.52 10.06 -3.13
C ALA A 182 -0.50 10.68 -2.16
N VAL A 183 -0.98 11.38 -1.13
CA VAL A 183 -0.14 12.07 -0.15
C VAL A 183 0.41 11.12 0.91
N LEU A 184 -0.44 10.39 1.63
CA LEU A 184 -0.07 9.59 2.81
C LEU A 184 0.50 8.21 2.45
N ALA A 185 0.01 7.57 1.38
CA ALA A 185 0.54 6.29 0.91
C ALA A 185 1.59 6.44 -0.19
N GLY A 186 1.46 7.45 -1.05
CA GLY A 186 2.41 7.69 -2.13
C GLY A 186 3.63 8.50 -1.68
N VAL A 187 3.42 9.79 -1.44
CA VAL A 187 4.48 10.78 -1.16
C VAL A 187 5.15 10.49 0.17
N LEU A 188 4.39 10.37 1.25
CA LEU A 188 4.92 10.19 2.61
C LEU A 188 5.74 8.90 2.72
N VAL A 189 5.22 7.77 2.24
CA VAL A 189 5.97 6.50 2.20
C VAL A 189 7.28 6.68 1.46
N LYS A 190 7.25 7.29 0.28
CA LYS A 190 8.48 7.52 -0.50
C LYS A 190 9.49 8.33 0.30
N VAL A 191 9.08 9.44 0.91
CA VAL A 191 9.95 10.32 1.71
C VAL A 191 10.53 9.59 2.91
N VAL A 192 9.71 8.82 3.64
CA VAL A 192 10.15 8.05 4.82
C VAL A 192 11.15 6.98 4.42
N VAL A 193 10.87 6.23 3.35
CA VAL A 193 11.77 5.18 2.86
C VAL A 193 13.07 5.77 2.32
N ASP A 194 13.02 6.87 1.58
CA ASP A 194 14.21 7.57 1.08
C ASP A 194 15.08 8.08 2.23
N SER A 195 14.45 8.60 3.29
CA SER A 195 15.13 8.99 4.52
C SER A 195 15.80 7.79 5.21
N ALA A 196 15.11 6.66 5.33
CA ALA A 196 15.65 5.42 5.89
C ALA A 196 16.78 4.80 5.04
N VAL A 197 16.75 4.99 3.71
CA VAL A 197 17.87 4.63 2.83
C VAL A 197 19.07 5.54 3.10
N SER A 198 18.85 6.86 3.25
CA SER A 198 19.91 7.83 3.50
C SER A 198 20.62 7.62 4.85
N SER A 199 19.88 7.22 5.89
CA SER A 199 20.45 6.87 7.21
C SER A 199 21.18 5.52 7.19
N GLY A 200 20.93 4.70 6.18
CA GLY A 200 21.53 3.39 6.01
C GLY A 200 20.74 2.24 6.62
N ALA A 201 19.58 2.50 7.24
CA ALA A 201 18.72 1.46 7.82
C ALA A 201 18.27 0.41 6.79
N LEU A 202 18.19 0.79 5.51
CA LEU A 202 17.76 -0.08 4.42
C LEU A 202 18.87 -0.51 3.45
N ARG A 203 20.16 -0.43 3.84
CA ARG A 203 21.32 -0.77 2.96
C ARG A 203 21.26 -2.17 2.34
N SER A 204 20.65 -3.13 3.03
CA SER A 204 20.54 -4.52 2.57
C SER A 204 19.39 -4.75 1.57
N TRP A 205 18.48 -3.78 1.41
CA TRP A 205 17.26 -3.91 0.60
C TRP A 205 17.44 -3.42 -0.85
N PRO A 206 16.61 -3.91 -1.80
CA PRO A 206 16.67 -3.51 -3.21
C PRO A 206 16.57 -2.00 -3.46
N VAL A 207 15.76 -1.29 -2.65
CA VAL A 207 15.59 0.17 -2.76
C VAL A 207 16.89 0.97 -2.64
N ALA A 208 17.88 0.49 -1.88
CA ALA A 208 19.15 1.17 -1.69
C ALA A 208 20.12 1.04 -2.88
N ARG A 209 19.84 0.15 -3.85
CA ARG A 209 20.76 -0.18 -4.97
C ARG A 209 20.36 0.44 -6.30
N MET A 210 19.14 0.98 -6.40
CA MET A 210 18.56 1.46 -7.64
C MET A 210 18.05 2.88 -7.44
N LYS A 211 18.89 3.85 -7.77
CA LYS A 211 18.51 5.27 -7.87
C LYS A 211 17.84 5.54 -9.20
#